data_AF-A0AAD5LZZ2-F1
#
_entry.id   AF-A0AAD5LZZ2-F1
#
_cell.length_a   1.000
_cell.length_b   1.000
_cell.length_c   1.000
_cell.angle_alpha   90.00
_cell.angle_beta   90.00
_cell.angle_gamma   90.00
#
_symmetry.space_group_name_H-M   'P 1'
#
loop_
_entity.id
_entity.type
_entity.pdbx_description
1 polymer ?
#
loop_
_entity_poly.entity_id
_entity_poly.type
_entity_poly.pdbx_seq_one_letter_code
_entity_poly.pdbx_strand_id
1 'polypeptide(L)'
;MVIYCRICIGSGCHGSSNDQAFCNEHPCEPRAGEWATWSTWSQCSATCGAGVKRRTRYCRSGSCPGNYRESAICNDRECESRNAAWGVEYLNMFESQIDHCLLRSLISMRA
;
A
#
# COMPACT_ATOMS: atom_id res chain seq x y z
N MET A 1 30.60 -20.01 -14.85
CA MET A 1 31.26 -20.74 -15.95
C MET A 1 30.52 -22.05 -16.12
N VAL A 2 29.72 -22.19 -17.18
CA VAL A 2 29.05 -23.47 -17.48
C VAL A 2 29.71 -24.01 -18.75
N ILE A 3 30.40 -25.15 -18.61
CA ILE A 3 31.08 -25.86 -19.69
C ILE A 3 30.23 -27.09 -19.98
N TYR A 4 29.47 -27.08 -21.08
CA TYR A 4 28.73 -28.28 -21.50
C TYR A 4 29.57 -29.07 -22.51
N CYS A 5 30.16 -30.18 -22.07
CA CYS A 5 30.77 -31.17 -22.95
C CYS A 5 29.65 -32.02 -23.59
N ARG A 6 29.57 -32.08 -24.92
CA ARG A 6 28.67 -33.02 -25.62
C ARG A 6 29.34 -34.39 -25.70
N ILE A 7 28.95 -35.31 -24.83
CA ILE A 7 29.38 -36.72 -24.93
C ILE A 7 28.50 -37.42 -25.98
N CYS A 8 29.10 -37.85 -27.08
CA CYS A 8 28.45 -38.70 -28.08
C CYS A 8 28.63 -40.18 -27.67
N ILE A 9 27.51 -40.90 -27.49
CA ILE A 9 27.51 -42.35 -27.23
C ILE A 9 26.83 -43.03 -28.43
N GLY A 10 27.63 -43.59 -29.34
CA GLY A 10 27.18 -44.26 -30.57
C GLY A 10 28.09 -43.98 -31.77
N SER A 11 27.80 -44.59 -32.93
CA SER A 11 28.52 -44.37 -34.19
C SER A 11 27.73 -43.45 -35.12
N GLY A 12 28.29 -42.28 -35.46
CA GLY A 12 27.66 -41.31 -36.37
C GLY A 12 27.88 -39.83 -36.06
N CYS A 13 28.77 -39.47 -35.13
CA CYS A 13 29.02 -38.07 -34.79
C CYS A 13 30.00 -37.42 -35.77
N HIS A 14 29.53 -36.37 -36.44
CA HIS A 14 30.33 -35.55 -37.35
C HIS A 14 30.63 -34.20 -36.68
N GLY A 15 31.92 -33.88 -36.51
CA GLY A 15 32.40 -32.71 -35.76
C GLY A 15 33.38 -33.09 -34.63
N SER A 16 34.04 -32.09 -34.03
CA SER A 16 34.96 -32.28 -32.89
C SER A 16 34.17 -32.70 -31.65
N SER A 17 34.68 -33.67 -30.87
CA SER A 17 34.10 -34.09 -29.58
C SER A 17 34.20 -33.01 -28.48
N ASN A 18 34.91 -31.93 -28.78
CA ASN A 18 35.13 -30.79 -27.92
C ASN A 18 34.79 -29.53 -28.72
N ASP A 19 33.52 -29.13 -28.67
CA ASP A 19 33.08 -27.83 -29.15
C ASP A 19 32.60 -27.04 -27.92
N GLN A 20 33.30 -25.96 -27.61
CA GLN A 20 33.07 -25.14 -26.42
C GLN A 20 32.44 -23.83 -26.85
N ALA A 21 31.11 -23.79 -26.87
CA ALA A 21 30.37 -22.55 -27.00
C ALA A 21 29.82 -22.13 -25.63
N PHE A 22 29.92 -20.84 -25.31
CA PHE A 22 29.24 -20.30 -24.14
C PHE A 22 27.73 -20.35 -24.38
N CYS A 23 27.00 -21.10 -23.56
CA CYS A 23 25.55 -20.95 -23.52
C CYS A 23 25.19 -19.72 -22.68
N ASN A 24 24.17 -18.96 -23.11
CA ASN A 24 23.71 -17.72 -22.48
C ASN A 24 24.67 -16.52 -22.62
N GLU A 25 25.19 -16.28 -23.83
CA GLU A 25 25.97 -15.07 -24.16
C GLU A 25 25.17 -13.76 -23.94
N HIS A 26 23.84 -13.86 -23.90
CA HIS A 26 22.97 -12.76 -23.51
C HIS A 26 22.44 -12.97 -22.09
N PRO A 27 22.51 -11.97 -21.21
CA PRO A 27 21.82 -12.03 -19.93
C PRO A 27 20.34 -12.30 -20.17
N CYS A 28 19.74 -13.10 -19.29
CA CYS A 28 18.30 -13.27 -19.26
C CYS A 28 17.68 -11.92 -18.89
N GLU A 29 17.35 -11.11 -19.89
CA GLU A 29 16.64 -9.85 -19.68
C GLU A 29 15.36 -10.14 -18.89
N PRO A 30 15.15 -9.51 -17.73
CA PRO A 30 13.93 -9.72 -16.97
C PRO A 30 12.76 -9.26 -17.82
N ARG A 31 11.98 -10.22 -18.35
CA ARG A 31 10.74 -9.91 -19.06
C ARG A 31 9.88 -9.06 -18.14
N ALA A 32 9.68 -7.80 -18.53
CA ALA A 32 8.80 -6.88 -17.83
C ALA A 32 7.44 -7.57 -17.68
N GLY A 33 7.03 -7.74 -16.43
CA GLY A 33 5.83 -8.49 -16.11
C GLY A 33 4.57 -7.69 -16.38
N GLU A 34 3.51 -8.38 -16.78
CA GLU A 34 2.22 -7.76 -17.03
C GLU A 34 1.34 -7.83 -15.79
N TRP A 35 0.96 -6.68 -15.24
CA TRP A 35 -0.02 -6.61 -14.17
C TRP A 35 -1.41 -7.04 -14.67
N ALA A 36 -2.14 -7.78 -13.84
CA ALA A 36 -3.58 -7.93 -13.99
C ALA A 36 -4.29 -6.58 -13.75
N THR A 37 -5.52 -6.47 -14.25
CA THR A 37 -6.41 -5.38 -13.87
C THR A 37 -6.61 -5.39 -12.36
N TRP A 38 -6.66 -4.21 -11.75
CA TRP A 38 -6.99 -4.07 -10.33
C TRP A 38 -8.33 -4.73 -10.02
N SER A 39 -8.40 -5.37 -8.85
CA SER A 39 -9.67 -5.77 -8.26
C SER A 39 -10.55 -4.54 -8.02
N THR A 40 -11.83 -4.79 -7.81
CA THR A 40 -12.72 -3.78 -7.21
C THR A 40 -12.19 -3.37 -5.84
N TRP A 41 -12.51 -2.14 -5.43
CA TRP A 41 -12.24 -1.68 -4.08
C TRP A 41 -13.06 -2.50 -3.08
N SER A 42 -12.45 -2.85 -1.95
CA SER A 42 -13.15 -3.39 -0.81
C SER A 42 -14.19 -2.39 -0.29
N GLN A 43 -15.12 -2.88 0.51
CA GLN A 43 -15.93 -2.00 1.35
C GLN A 43 -15.02 -1.15 2.25
N CYS A 44 -15.52 0.03 2.62
CA CYS A 44 -14.82 0.90 3.55
C CYS A 44 -14.72 0.21 4.92
N SER A 45 -13.58 0.32 5.58
CA SER A 45 -13.39 -0.27 6.92
C SER A 45 -14.32 0.29 7.98
N ALA A 46 -14.86 1.49 7.75
CA ALA A 46 -15.80 2.16 8.63
C ALA A 46 -17.06 2.52 7.83
N THR A 47 -18.22 2.42 8.48
CA THR A 47 -19.51 2.82 7.90
C THR A 47 -19.79 4.32 8.07
N CYS A 48 -19.09 4.97 8.99
CA CYS A 48 -19.10 6.40 9.24
C CYS A 48 -17.70 6.84 9.74
N GLY A 49 -17.40 8.14 9.71
CA GLY A 49 -16.07 8.62 10.09
C GLY A 49 -14.99 8.21 9.08
N ALA A 50 -13.75 8.63 9.36
CA ALA A 50 -12.60 8.31 8.53
C ALA A 50 -12.38 6.78 8.44
N GLY A 51 -12.50 6.24 7.23
CA GLY A 51 -12.25 4.83 6.94
C GLY A 51 -11.21 4.63 5.82
N VAL A 52 -10.85 3.36 5.59
CA VAL A 52 -9.91 2.97 4.54
C VAL A 52 -10.49 1.82 3.72
N LYS A 53 -10.42 1.95 2.40
CA LYS A 53 -10.74 0.89 1.44
C LYS A 53 -9.46 0.44 0.74
N ARG A 54 -9.45 -0.81 0.28
CA ARG A 54 -8.25 -1.44 -0.31
C ARG A 54 -8.59 -2.17 -1.60
N ARG A 55 -7.65 -2.23 -2.53
CA ARG A 55 -7.73 -3.08 -3.72
C ARG A 55 -6.41 -3.78 -3.98
N THR A 56 -6.46 -4.84 -4.76
CA THR A 56 -5.29 -5.68 -5.07
C THR A 56 -5.25 -6.03 -6.55
N ARG A 57 -4.07 -6.28 -7.08
CA ARG A 57 -3.83 -6.86 -8.41
C ARG A 57 -2.80 -7.97 -8.28
N TYR A 58 -2.81 -8.92 -9.21
CA TYR A 58 -1.80 -9.97 -9.28
C TYR A 58 -0.94 -9.80 -10.54
N CYS A 59 0.28 -10.32 -10.52
CA CYS A 59 1.15 -10.34 -11.69
C CYS A 59 0.77 -11.52 -12.58
N ARG A 60 0.43 -11.28 -13.86
CA ARG A 60 0.04 -12.33 -14.81
C ARG A 60 1.23 -13.09 -15.37
N SER A 61 2.34 -12.40 -15.59
CA SER A 61 3.54 -12.97 -16.22
C SER A 61 4.77 -12.17 -15.82
N GLY A 62 5.95 -12.77 -15.93
CA GLY A 62 7.24 -12.09 -15.75
C GLY A 62 7.47 -11.52 -14.35
N SER A 63 8.24 -10.43 -14.29
CA SER A 63 8.53 -9.71 -13.04
C SER A 63 7.80 -8.36 -13.06
N CYS A 64 6.80 -8.19 -12.21
CA CYS A 64 6.01 -6.96 -12.15
C CYS A 64 6.55 -6.00 -11.09
N PRO A 65 7.29 -4.93 -11.45
CA PRO A 65 7.71 -3.92 -10.49
C PRO A 65 6.51 -3.11 -9.96
N GLY A 66 6.59 -2.71 -8.69
CA GLY A 66 5.60 -1.88 -8.00
C GLY A 66 4.70 -2.62 -7.02
N ASN A 67 3.75 -1.89 -6.43
CA ASN A 67 2.88 -2.44 -5.39
C ASN A 67 1.72 -3.28 -5.96
N TYR A 68 1.46 -4.42 -5.33
CA TYR A 68 0.33 -5.30 -5.64
C TYR A 68 -0.95 -4.92 -4.86
N ARG A 69 -0.82 -4.08 -3.83
CA ARG A 69 -1.90 -3.63 -2.95
C ARG A 69 -1.93 -2.11 -2.87
N GLU A 70 -3.13 -1.56 -2.87
CA GLU A 70 -3.37 -0.12 -2.76
C GLU A 70 -4.42 0.15 -1.68
N SER A 71 -4.27 1.24 -0.94
CA SER A 71 -5.20 1.69 0.09
C SER A 71 -5.57 3.15 -0.18
N ALA A 72 -6.84 3.50 0.03
CA ALA A 72 -7.35 4.86 -0.12
C ALA A 72 -8.31 5.18 1.01
N ILE A 73 -8.34 6.45 1.43
CA ILE A 73 -9.30 6.95 2.41
C ILE A 73 -10.70 6.89 1.80
N CYS A 74 -11.69 6.51 2.61
CA CYS A 74 -13.10 6.54 2.29
C CYS A 74 -13.88 7.05 3.48
N ASN A 75 -14.99 7.74 3.22
CA ASN A 75 -15.81 8.44 4.20
C ASN A 75 -15.01 9.54 4.93
N ASP A 76 -15.24 10.82 4.60
CA ASP A 76 -14.64 11.94 5.35
C ASP A 76 -15.60 12.55 6.39
N ARG A 77 -16.89 12.20 6.29
CA ARG A 77 -17.92 12.72 7.18
C ARG A 77 -17.75 12.14 8.57
N GLU A 78 -17.75 13.02 9.57
CA GLU A 78 -17.83 12.62 10.96
C GLU A 78 -19.02 11.70 11.15
N CYS A 79 -18.83 10.63 11.91
CA CYS A 79 -19.97 9.85 12.38
C CYS A 79 -20.87 10.82 13.16
N GLU A 80 -22.17 10.83 12.87
CA GLU A 80 -23.15 11.46 13.77
C GLU A 80 -23.27 10.61 15.04
N SER A 81 -22.23 10.64 15.87
CA SER A 81 -22.34 10.21 17.24
C SER A 81 -23.03 11.35 17.98
N ARG A 82 -24.33 11.22 18.22
CA ARG A 82 -24.89 11.87 19.42
C ARG A 82 -24.21 11.18 20.61
N ASN A 83 -23.09 11.74 21.03
CA ASN A 83 -22.29 11.42 22.23
C ASN A 83 -21.46 10.10 22.20
N ALA A 84 -20.46 10.00 21.32
CA ALA A 84 -19.36 9.05 21.52
C ALA A 84 -18.02 9.80 21.64
N ALA A 85 -17.84 10.50 22.77
CA ALA A 85 -16.51 10.94 23.18
C ALA A 85 -15.70 9.70 23.59
N TRP A 86 -14.56 9.49 22.93
CA TRP A 86 -13.50 8.65 23.48
C TRP A 86 -13.11 9.27 24.83
N GLY A 87 -13.07 8.44 25.88
CA GLY A 87 -13.05 8.85 27.28
C GLY A 87 -12.28 10.13 27.58
N VAL A 88 -12.99 11.11 28.14
CA VAL A 88 -12.39 12.30 28.76
C VAL A 88 -11.81 11.94 30.12
N GLU A 89 -10.75 11.14 30.12
CA GLU A 89 -9.84 11.05 31.25
C GLU A 89 -8.43 11.21 30.67
N TYR A 90 -7.90 12.44 30.77
CA TYR A 90 -6.55 12.78 31.25
C TYR A 90 -6.21 14.23 30.84
N LEU A 91 -6.67 15.16 31.69
CA LEU A 91 -5.97 16.36 32.16
C LEU A 91 -5.71 17.53 31.17
N ASN A 92 -6.48 18.61 31.40
CA ASN A 92 -6.05 20.00 31.49
C ASN A 92 -4.97 20.49 30.52
N MET A 93 -5.36 21.24 29.49
CA MET A 93 -4.53 22.35 29.01
C MET A 93 -5.36 23.43 28.30
N PHE A 94 -5.39 24.61 28.92
CA PHE A 94 -5.86 25.91 28.42
C PHE A 94 -7.35 26.26 28.54
N GLU A 95 -7.85 26.23 29.77
CA GLU A 95 -8.86 27.19 30.23
C GLU A 95 -8.19 28.58 30.34
N SER A 96 -8.11 29.37 29.25
CA SER A 96 -7.63 30.77 29.37
C SER A 96 -7.97 31.78 28.27
N GLN A 97 -8.89 31.55 27.33
CA GLN A 97 -9.22 32.61 26.34
C GLN A 97 -10.70 32.70 25.93
N ILE A 98 -11.62 32.81 26.88
CA ILE A 98 -12.90 33.51 26.63
C ILE A 98 -13.16 34.50 27.76
N ASP A 99 -13.11 35.78 27.41
CA ASP A 99 -13.18 36.96 28.28
C ASP A 99 -14.38 36.94 29.24
N HIS A 100 -14.07 36.76 30.52
CA HIS A 100 -14.96 36.90 31.67
C HIS A 100 -15.30 38.38 32.00
N CYS A 101 -15.21 39.29 31.03
CA CYS A 101 -15.29 40.74 31.26
C CYS A 101 -16.65 41.38 30.89
N LEU A 102 -17.59 40.67 30.22
CA LEU A 102 -18.87 41.26 29.78
C LEU A 102 -20.12 40.84 30.58
N LEU A 103 -19.99 39.99 31.61
CA LEU A 103 -21.14 39.55 32.43
C LEU A 103 -21.18 40.13 33.85
N ARG A 104 -20.24 40.99 34.26
CA ARG A 104 -20.24 41.62 35.61
C ARG A 104 -20.64 43.10 35.65
N SER A 105 -20.93 43.75 34.52
CA SER A 105 -21.30 45.17 34.48
C SER A 105 -22.80 45.45 34.46
N LEU A 106 -23.69 44.45 34.39
CA LEU A 106 -25.15 44.66 34.32
C LEU A 106 -25.96 44.17 35.53
N ILE A 107 -25.31 43.66 36.59
CA ILE A 107 -26.03 43.15 37.79
C ILE A 107 -25.73 43.98 39.05
N SER A 108 -24.91 45.05 38.99
CA SER A 108 -24.54 45.87 40.17
C SER A 108 -24.79 47.38 40.02
N MET A 109 -25.87 47.82 39.35
CA MET A 109 -26.32 49.24 39.39
C MET A 109 -27.85 49.40 39.54
N ARG A 110 -28.50 48.45 40.24
CA ARG A 110 -29.83 48.67 40.85
C ARG A 110 -29.82 48.12 42.28
N ALA A 111 -29.25 48.91 43.19
CA ALA A 111 -29.53 48.98 44.62
C ALA A 111 -28.65 50.09 45.21
#